data_AF-A0A177FA92-F1
#
_entry.id   AF-A0A177FA92-F1
#
_cell.length_a   1.000
_cell.length_b   1.000
_cell.length_c   1.000
_cell.angle_alpha   90.00
_cell.angle_beta   90.00
_cell.angle_gamma   90.00
#
_symmetry.space_group_name_H-M   'P 1'
#
loop_
_entity.id
_entity.type
_entity.pdbx_description
1 polymer ?
#
loop_
_entity_poly.entity_id
_entity_poly.type
_entity_poly.pdbx_seq_one_letter_code
_entity_poly.pdbx_strand_id
1 'polypeptide(L)'
;MSPTREIRIQQAITDYQTRKYPSIRACATANEVNYATLSRRLKGSTRSATLSHEPQQLLSNAQEVTLKGWISDLEAQSGKTVSFDSVNKLVGILSTTTGGSGLVGHNWLPRFIQRHPDIRSKVGPRKTPKQ
;
A
#
# COMPACT_ATOMS: atom_id res chain seq x y z
N MET A 1 -16.79 -6.57 4.46
CA MET A 1 -15.65 -6.27 3.59
C MET A 1 -15.29 -7.54 2.84
N SER A 2 -15.54 -7.61 1.53
CA SER A 2 -15.14 -8.78 0.73
C SER A 2 -13.61 -8.86 0.68
N PRO A 3 -13.01 -10.07 0.83
CA PRO A 3 -11.57 -10.23 0.69
C PRO A 3 -11.13 -9.66 -0.66
N THR A 4 -10.18 -8.72 -0.64
CA THR A 4 -9.62 -8.11 -1.84
C THR A 4 -9.16 -9.23 -2.79
N ARG A 5 -9.34 -9.06 -4.10
CA ARG A 5 -8.95 -10.05 -5.13
C ARG A 5 -7.54 -10.61 -4.92
N GLU A 6 -6.60 -9.78 -4.44
CA GLU A 6 -5.23 -10.18 -4.13
C GLU A 6 -5.13 -11.17 -2.97
N ILE A 7 -5.95 -11.02 -1.92
CA ILE A 7 -5.97 -11.94 -0.76
C ILE A 7 -6.39 -13.33 -1.24
N ARG A 8 -7.42 -13.42 -2.08
CA ARG A 8 -7.88 -14.70 -2.66
C ARG A 8 -6.81 -15.37 -3.53
N ILE A 9 -6.05 -14.58 -4.28
CA ILE A 9 -4.92 -15.08 -5.08
C ILE A 9 -3.82 -15.63 -4.16
N GLN A 10 -3.48 -14.92 -3.09
CA GLN A 10 -2.46 -15.37 -2.14
C GLN A 10 -2.89 -16.65 -1.42
N GLN A 11 -4.15 -16.72 -1.01
CA GLN A 11 -4.73 -17.90 -0.38
C GLN A 11 -4.72 -19.10 -1.33
N ALA A 12 -5.05 -18.91 -2.61
CA ALA A 12 -4.95 -19.94 -3.63
C ALA A 12 -3.51 -20.45 -3.84
N ILE A 13 -2.50 -19.56 -3.78
CA ILE A 13 -1.10 -19.97 -3.85
C ILE A 13 -0.73 -20.86 -2.66
N THR A 14 -1.11 -20.46 -1.43
CA THR A 14 -0.87 -21.24 -0.21
C THR A 14 -1.60 -22.58 -0.23
N ASP A 15 -2.87 -22.61 -0.63
CA ASP A 15 -3.67 -23.84 -0.77
C ASP A 15 -3.06 -24.82 -1.80
N TYR A 16 -2.47 -24.30 -2.88
CA TYR A 16 -1.76 -25.12 -3.86
C TYR A 16 -0.42 -25.66 -3.31
N GLN A 17 0.34 -24.83 -2.60
CA GLN A 17 1.61 -25.24 -1.97
C GLN A 17 1.41 -26.30 -0.88
N THR A 18 0.34 -26.19 -0.11
CA THR A 18 -0.08 -27.17 0.91
C THR A 18 -0.71 -28.43 0.31
N ARG A 19 -0.78 -28.54 -1.03
CA ARG A 19 -1.40 -29.64 -1.78
C ARG A 19 -2.84 -29.95 -1.37
N LYS A 20 -3.58 -28.95 -0.87
CA LYS A 20 -4.99 -29.08 -0.49
C LYS A 20 -5.90 -29.43 -1.66
N TYR A 21 -5.50 -29.05 -2.88
CA TYR A 21 -6.22 -29.36 -4.11
C TYR A 21 -5.34 -30.12 -5.10
N PRO A 22 -5.93 -31.03 -5.91
CA PRO A 22 -5.19 -31.89 -6.83
C PRO A 22 -4.67 -31.15 -8.07
N SER A 23 -5.19 -29.96 -8.38
CA SER A 23 -4.76 -29.19 -9.55
C SER A 23 -4.89 -27.68 -9.33
N ILE A 24 -4.14 -26.91 -10.12
CA ILE A 24 -4.22 -25.45 -10.16
C ILE A 24 -5.63 -24.99 -10.54
N ARG A 25 -6.33 -25.72 -11.44
CA ARG A 25 -7.72 -25.39 -11.82
C ARG A 25 -8.70 -25.58 -10.66
N ALA A 26 -8.62 -26.70 -9.95
CA ALA A 26 -9.46 -26.95 -8.77
C ALA A 26 -9.21 -25.90 -7.69
N CYS A 27 -7.95 -25.56 -7.45
CA CYS A 27 -7.57 -24.51 -6.51
C CYS A 27 -8.12 -23.12 -6.92
N ALA A 28 -8.04 -22.79 -8.21
CA ALA A 28 -8.53 -21.53 -8.75
C ALA A 28 -10.06 -21.40 -8.61
N THR A 29 -10.80 -22.45 -8.95
CA THR A 29 -12.25 -22.50 -8.78
C THR A 29 -12.66 -22.40 -7.31
N ALA A 30 -11.98 -23.14 -6.42
CA ALA A 30 -12.29 -23.13 -4.99
C ALA A 30 -12.04 -21.77 -4.31
N ASN A 31 -11.09 -20.98 -4.83
CA ASN A 31 -10.75 -19.66 -4.32
C ASN A 31 -11.38 -18.51 -5.13
N GLU A 32 -12.28 -18.81 -6.08
CA GLU A 32 -12.92 -17.83 -6.97
C GLU A 32 -11.93 -16.92 -7.72
N VAL A 33 -10.79 -17.47 -8.15
CA VAL A 33 -9.75 -16.74 -8.90
C VAL A 33 -9.62 -17.29 -10.31
N ASN A 34 -9.25 -16.42 -11.26
CA ASN A 34 -9.01 -16.85 -12.64
C ASN A 34 -7.77 -17.75 -12.72
N TYR A 35 -7.91 -18.92 -13.36
CA TYR A 35 -6.83 -19.88 -13.55
C TYR A 35 -5.57 -19.28 -14.18
N ALA A 36 -5.70 -18.44 -15.21
CA ALA A 36 -4.57 -17.81 -15.88
C ALA A 36 -3.82 -16.85 -14.94
N THR A 37 -4.55 -16.18 -14.03
CA THR A 37 -3.93 -15.36 -12.98
C THR A 37 -3.14 -16.22 -12.01
N LEU A 38 -3.73 -17.29 -11.47
CA LEU A 38 -3.06 -18.18 -10.51
C LEU A 38 -1.83 -18.88 -11.14
N SER A 39 -1.95 -19.39 -12.36
CA SER A 39 -0.86 -20.02 -13.09
C SER A 39 0.32 -19.06 -13.33
N ARG A 40 0.03 -17.81 -13.73
CA ARG A 40 1.06 -16.77 -13.93
C ARG A 40 1.76 -16.39 -12.62
N ARG A 41 1.02 -16.37 -11.50
CA ARG A 41 1.58 -16.13 -10.16
C ARG A 41 2.47 -17.27 -9.68
N LEU A 42 2.05 -18.52 -9.86
CA LEU A 42 2.86 -19.71 -9.53
C LEU A 42 4.15 -19.80 -10.36
N LYS A 43 4.12 -19.33 -11.61
CA LYS A 43 5.31 -19.23 -12.48
C LYS A 43 6.21 -18.03 -12.17
N GLY A 44 5.89 -17.21 -11.18
CA GLY A 44 6.66 -16.01 -10.81
C GLY A 44 6.55 -14.82 -11.78
N SER A 45 5.75 -14.92 -12.84
CA SER A 45 5.69 -13.91 -13.92
C SER A 45 4.90 -12.64 -13.57
N THR A 46 4.22 -12.57 -12.43
CA THR A 46 3.52 -11.36 -12.00
C THR A 46 3.76 -11.11 -10.52
N ARG A 47 4.38 -9.97 -10.21
CA ARG A 47 4.35 -9.40 -8.86
C ARG A 47 2.91 -9.05 -8.50
N SER A 48 2.62 -8.96 -7.19
CA SER A 48 1.36 -8.37 -6.70
C SER A 48 1.07 -7.05 -7.41
N ALA A 49 -0.19 -6.71 -7.70
CA ALA A 49 -0.50 -5.39 -8.27
C ALA A 49 0.10 -4.27 -7.40
N THR A 50 0.07 -4.47 -6.07
CA THR A 50 0.70 -3.61 -5.07
C THR A 50 2.22 -3.51 -5.24
N LEU A 51 2.91 -4.63 -5.50
CA LEU A 51 4.36 -4.70 -5.70
C LEU A 51 4.79 -4.24 -7.10
N SER A 52 3.90 -4.32 -8.08
CA SER A 52 4.17 -3.91 -9.47
C SER A 52 4.22 -2.38 -9.59
N HIS A 53 3.54 -1.67 -8.71
CA HIS A 53 3.58 -0.21 -8.62
C HIS A 53 4.67 0.32 -7.70
N GLU A 54 5.37 -0.55 -6.95
CA GLU A 54 6.49 -0.17 -6.07
C GLU A 54 7.58 0.67 -6.78
N PRO A 55 7.98 0.37 -8.03
CA PRO A 55 8.97 1.19 -8.75
C PRO A 55 8.46 2.59 -9.14
N GLN A 56 7.14 2.80 -9.11
CA GLN A 56 6.49 4.07 -9.48
C GLN A 56 6.16 4.91 -8.24
N GLN A 57 6.39 4.38 -7.04
CA GLN A 57 6.11 5.09 -5.79
C GLN A 57 7.20 6.12 -5.51
N LEU A 58 6.79 7.28 -4.98
CA LEU A 58 7.71 8.34 -4.55
C LEU A 58 8.58 7.91 -3.35
N LEU A 59 8.03 7.02 -2.51
CA LEU A 59 8.68 6.42 -1.35
C LEU A 59 8.59 4.90 -1.44
N SER A 60 9.64 4.20 -1.03
CA SER A 60 9.59 2.73 -0.91
C SER A 60 8.65 2.29 0.21
N ASN A 61 8.22 1.03 0.19
CA ASN A 61 7.36 0.48 1.25
C ASN A 61 7.99 0.62 2.64
N ALA A 62 9.31 0.45 2.75
CA ALA A 62 10.03 0.64 4.01
C ALA A 62 9.95 2.10 4.50
N GLN A 63 10.08 3.07 3.59
CA GLN A 63 9.97 4.49 3.91
C GLN A 63 8.55 4.88 4.31
N GLU A 64 7.54 4.30 3.65
CA GLU A 64 6.15 4.48 4.04
C GLU A 64 5.86 3.96 5.46
N VAL A 65 6.44 2.83 5.84
CA VAL A 65 6.35 2.31 7.22
C VAL A 65 6.98 3.28 8.22
N THR A 66 8.17 3.80 7.93
CA THR A 66 8.83 4.80 8.78
C THR A 66 7.98 6.08 8.91
N LEU A 67 7.44 6.58 7.79
CA LEU A 67 6.57 7.76 7.78
C LEU A 67 5.31 7.55 8.61
N LYS A 68 4.70 6.37 8.50
CA LYS A 68 3.53 5.98 9.29
C LYS A 68 3.82 5.90 10.79
N GLY A 69 4.99 5.37 11.16
CA GLY A 69 5.48 5.36 12.54
C GLY A 69 5.58 6.79 13.08
N TRP A 70 6.29 7.65 12.36
CA TRP A 70 6.46 9.05 12.72
C TRP A 70 5.12 9.81 12.88
N ILE A 71 4.15 9.58 11.99
CA ILE A 71 2.80 10.18 12.12
C ILE A 71 2.11 9.70 13.42
N SER A 72 2.24 8.42 13.74
CA SER A 72 1.63 7.85 14.95
C SER A 72 2.31 8.36 16.22
N ASP A 73 3.64 8.47 16.21
CA ASP A 73 4.41 8.97 17.34
C ASP A 73 4.12 10.45 17.60
N LEU A 74 3.98 11.27 16.55
CA LEU A 74 3.62 12.68 16.68
C LEU A 74 2.20 12.87 17.22
N GLU A 75 1.25 12.06 16.75
CA GLU A 75 -0.12 12.11 17.25
C GLU A 75 -0.18 11.70 18.73
N ALA A 76 0.52 10.63 19.10
CA ALA A 76 0.63 10.17 20.49
C ALA A 76 1.29 11.22 21.41
N GLN A 77 2.31 11.93 20.94
CA GLN A 77 3.00 12.97 21.72
C GLN A 77 2.20 14.27 21.84
N SER A 78 1.55 14.69 20.76
CA SER A 78 0.85 15.99 20.72
C SER A 78 -0.62 15.91 21.14
N GLY A 79 -1.20 14.71 21.16
CA GLY A 79 -2.64 14.49 21.37
C GLY A 79 -3.51 15.13 20.28
N LYS A 80 -2.93 15.51 19.14
CA LYS A 80 -3.57 16.25 18.06
C LYS A 80 -3.24 15.63 16.71
N THR A 81 -4.13 15.80 15.74
CA THR A 81 -3.90 15.33 14.37
C THR A 81 -2.71 16.05 13.74
N VAL A 82 -1.84 15.30 13.09
CA VAL A 82 -0.69 15.84 12.35
C VAL A 82 -1.18 16.64 11.15
N SER A 83 -0.58 17.83 10.93
CA SER A 83 -0.94 18.70 9.81
C SER A 83 -0.57 18.07 8.47
N PHE A 84 -1.52 18.09 7.53
CA PHE A 84 -1.33 17.61 6.14
C PHE A 84 -0.10 18.24 5.46
N ASP A 85 0.11 19.53 5.67
CA ASP A 85 1.23 20.27 5.08
C ASP A 85 2.59 19.83 5.64
N SER A 86 2.64 19.56 6.96
CA SER A 86 3.84 19.05 7.63
C SER A 86 4.23 17.67 7.10
N VAL A 87 3.24 16.79 6.87
CA VAL A 87 3.48 15.48 6.27
C VAL A 87 4.02 15.62 4.84
N ASN A 88 3.41 16.47 4.01
CA ASN A 88 3.90 16.70 2.63
C ASN A 88 5.32 17.25 2.58
N LYS A 89 5.67 18.20 3.47
CA LYS A 89 7.03 18.73 3.58
C LYS A 89 8.03 17.64 3.89
N LEU A 90 7.73 16.79 4.88
CA LEU A 90 8.62 15.69 5.27
C LEU A 90 8.76 14.65 4.16
N VAL A 91 7.68 14.32 3.45
CA VAL A 91 7.71 13.43 2.28
C VAL A 91 8.61 13.99 1.18
N GLY A 92 8.53 15.30 0.93
CA GLY A 92 9.39 15.98 -0.04
C GLY A 92 10.87 15.84 0.31
N ILE A 93 11.21 16.10 1.59
CA ILE A 93 12.56 15.93 2.12
C ILE A 93 13.02 14.47 1.95
N LEU A 94 12.25 13.49 2.41
CA LEU A 94 12.59 12.07 2.28
C LEU A 94 12.78 11.65 0.82
N SER A 95 11.94 12.15 -0.08
CA SER A 95 12.06 11.90 -1.52
C SER A 95 13.39 12.44 -2.05
N THR A 96 13.76 13.68 -1.74
CA THR A 96 15.05 14.25 -2.17
C THR A 96 16.26 13.49 -1.62
N THR A 97 16.23 13.08 -0.35
CA THR A 97 17.32 12.33 0.29
C THR A 97 17.54 10.95 -0.34
N THR A 98 16.50 10.37 -0.93
CA THR A 98 16.54 9.04 -1.57
C THR A 98 16.87 9.12 -3.07
N GLY A 99 17.18 10.32 -3.59
CA GLY A 99 17.42 10.52 -5.02
C GLY A 99 16.14 10.59 -5.88
N GLY A 100 14.98 10.79 -5.24
CA GLY A 100 13.72 11.07 -5.91
C GLY A 100 13.59 12.54 -6.34
N SER A 101 12.48 12.88 -7.01
CA SER A 101 12.27 14.22 -7.56
C SER A 101 12.01 15.30 -6.51
N GLY A 102 11.71 14.95 -5.26
CA GLY A 102 11.32 15.92 -4.21
C GLY A 102 9.92 16.54 -4.41
N LEU A 103 9.40 16.51 -5.63
CA LEU A 103 8.07 16.96 -5.99
C LEU A 103 7.02 15.96 -5.49
N VAL A 104 6.33 16.33 -4.42
CA VAL A 104 5.20 15.56 -3.89
C VAL A 104 3.94 15.96 -4.65
N GLY A 105 3.40 15.03 -5.43
CA GLY A 105 2.16 15.24 -6.15
C GLY A 105 1.00 15.53 -5.19
N HIS A 106 0.10 16.43 -5.58
CA HIS A 106 -1.05 16.86 -4.77
C HIS A 106 -1.93 15.70 -4.26
N ASN A 107 -2.06 14.65 -5.07
CA ASN A 107 -2.85 13.45 -4.75
C ASN A 107 -2.06 12.36 -4.03
N TRP A 108 -0.78 12.57 -3.76
CA TRP A 108 0.07 11.55 -3.14
C TRP A 108 -0.37 11.25 -1.71
N LEU A 109 -0.50 12.28 -0.86
CA LEU A 109 -0.87 12.09 0.54
C LEU A 109 -2.30 11.53 0.74
N PRO A 110 -3.33 11.96 -0.02
CA PRO A 110 -4.63 11.30 -0.01
C PRO A 110 -4.57 9.82 -0.40
N ARG A 111 -3.78 9.46 -1.42
CA ARG A 111 -3.57 8.06 -1.84
C ARG A 111 -2.75 7.26 -0.81
N PHE A 112 -1.81 7.90 -0.12
CA PHE A 112 -1.07 7.30 1.00
C PHE A 112 -2.01 6.95 2.16
N ILE A 113 -2.87 7.88 2.56
CA ILE A 113 -3.90 7.64 3.59
C ILE A 113 -4.89 6.55 3.16
N GLN A 114 -5.24 6.49 1.87
CA GLN A 114 -6.12 5.43 1.35
C GLN A 114 -5.48 4.03 1.44
N ARG A 115 -4.14 3.95 1.30
CA ARG A 115 -3.38 2.70 1.44
C ARG A 115 -3.16 2.31 2.91
N HIS A 116 -3.11 3.29 3.81
CA HIS A 116 -2.89 3.10 5.25
C HIS A 116 -4.10 3.64 6.03
N PRO A 117 -5.24 2.90 6.06
CA PRO A 117 -6.46 3.38 6.69
C PRO A 117 -6.33 3.61 8.21
N ASP A 118 -5.31 3.02 8.83
CA ASP A 118 -5.01 3.12 10.26
C ASP A 118 -4.44 4.48 10.70
N ILE A 119 -3.93 5.28 9.76
CA ILE A 119 -3.49 6.67 10.03
C ILE A 119 -4.51 7.71 9.57
N ARG A 120 -5.65 7.29 9.03
CA ARG A 120 -6.66 8.21 8.48
C ARG A 120 -7.20 9.18 9.50
N SER A 121 -7.40 8.76 10.76
CA SER A 121 -7.84 9.61 11.85
C SER A 121 -6.73 10.49 12.44
N LYS A 122 -5.46 10.16 12.16
CA LYS A 122 -4.28 10.82 12.73
C LYS A 122 -3.80 12.01 11.89
N VAL A 123 -4.20 12.08 10.62
CA VAL A 123 -3.83 13.17 9.71
C VAL A 123 -5.00 14.14 9.57
N GLY A 124 -4.76 15.42 9.83
CA GLY A 124 -5.76 16.47 9.69
C GLY A 124 -6.14 16.73 8.23
N PRO A 125 -7.31 17.36 7.98
CA PRO A 125 -7.74 17.69 6.63
C PRO A 125 -6.77 18.66 5.95
N ARG A 126 -6.73 18.61 4.62
CA ARG A 126 -5.97 19.60 3.85
C ARG A 126 -6.56 20.98 4.11
N LYS A 127 -5.74 21.91 4.59
CA LYS A 127 -6.11 23.33 4.63
C LYS A 127 -6.09 23.85 3.20
N THR A 128 -7.26 24.06 2.62
CA THR A 128 -7.37 24.88 1.40
C THR A 128 -7.11 26.33 1.81
N PRO A 129 -6.20 27.05 1.15
CA PRO A 129 -6.15 28.49 1.31
C PRO A 129 -7.53 29.04 0.94
N LYS A 130 -8.18 29.73 1.88
CA LYS A 130 -9.36 30.55 1.55
C LYS A 130 -8.84 31.65 0.63
N GLN A 131 -9.32 31.67 -0.61
CA GLN A 131 -9.20 32.84 -1.48
C GLN A 131 -10.03 33.98 -0.91
#